data_AF-A0A1Z5IED8-F1
#
_entry.id   AF-A0A1Z5IED8-F1
#
_cell.length_a   1.000
_cell.length_b   1.000
_cell.length_c   1.000
_cell.angle_alpha   90.00
_cell.angle_beta   90.00
_cell.angle_gamma   90.00
#
_symmetry.space_group_name_H-M   'P 1'
#
loop_
_entity.id
_entity.type
_entity.pdbx_description
1 polymer ?
#
loop_
_entity_poly.entity_id
_entity_poly.type
_entity_poly.pdbx_seq_one_letter_code
_entity_poly.pdbx_strand_id
1 'polypeptide(L)'
;MSKVINMVNQKFGRLLVVSRAYDKGANGNARWNCVCDCGKHIVADGYSLRHGITRSCGCLRREMSSQAAKCNEAFVANQGNPMYNEDGIAYSSLYKGKRNRTGVIGVSFDNNAQRFVARLMFHGRYVLNHMTPDFEEAVRLRKEAEERYFKHPVK
;
A
#
# COMPACT_ATOMS: atom_id res chain seq x y z
N MET A 1 -35.13 -9.90 -20.02
CA MET A 1 -34.47 -9.82 -18.69
C MET A 1 -33.81 -11.16 -18.41
N SER A 2 -32.50 -11.21 -18.23
CA SER A 2 -31.79 -12.45 -17.91
C SER A 2 -32.21 -12.97 -16.53
N LYS A 3 -32.55 -14.26 -16.45
CA LYS A 3 -33.00 -14.92 -15.22
C LYS A 3 -31.86 -14.90 -14.20
N VAL A 4 -32.12 -14.38 -13.00
CA VAL A 4 -31.15 -14.40 -11.90
C VAL A 4 -30.93 -15.86 -11.48
N ILE A 5 -29.69 -16.33 -11.57
CA ILE A 5 -29.31 -17.68 -11.15
C ILE A 5 -29.36 -17.73 -9.63
N ASN A 6 -30.14 -18.66 -9.07
CA ASN A 6 -30.18 -18.89 -7.64
C ASN A 6 -28.91 -19.62 -7.19
N MET A 7 -28.20 -19.04 -6.22
CA MET A 7 -26.95 -19.58 -5.69
C MET A 7 -27.01 -19.90 -4.19
N VAL A 8 -28.18 -19.83 -3.55
CA VAL A 8 -28.34 -20.24 -2.15
C VAL A 8 -27.85 -21.67 -1.93
N ASN A 9 -27.14 -21.90 -0.82
CA ASN A 9 -26.49 -23.15 -0.44
C ASN A 9 -25.36 -23.62 -1.36
N GLN A 10 -24.92 -22.80 -2.32
CA GLN A 10 -23.73 -23.10 -3.12
C GLN A 10 -22.47 -22.59 -2.43
N LYS A 11 -21.38 -23.35 -2.57
CA LYS A 11 -20.06 -23.02 -2.01
C LYS A 11 -19.11 -22.57 -3.13
N PHE A 12 -18.51 -21.40 -2.97
CA PHE A 12 -17.52 -20.81 -3.88
C PHE A 12 -16.20 -20.59 -3.13
N GLY A 13 -15.25 -21.50 -3.34
CA GLY A 13 -14.03 -21.52 -2.53
C GLY A 13 -14.36 -21.75 -1.05
N ARG A 14 -14.10 -20.75 -0.20
CA ARG A 14 -14.42 -20.76 1.23
C ARG A 14 -15.73 -20.08 1.59
N LEU A 15 -16.53 -19.67 0.61
CA LEU A 15 -17.76 -18.90 0.82
C LEU A 15 -18.97 -19.76 0.57
N LEU A 16 -19.80 -19.96 1.60
CA LEU A 16 -21.12 -20.56 1.48
C LEU A 16 -22.17 -19.45 1.32
N VAL A 17 -22.95 -19.49 0.25
CA VAL A 17 -24.04 -18.53 0.02
C VAL A 17 -25.23 -18.89 0.91
N VAL A 18 -25.65 -17.96 1.77
CA VAL A 18 -26.76 -18.15 2.70
C VAL A 18 -28.06 -17.55 2.16
N SER A 19 -27.98 -16.36 1.56
CA SER A 19 -29.16 -15.69 1.03
C SER A 19 -28.79 -14.68 -0.05
N ARG A 20 -29.80 -14.23 -0.81
CA ARG A 20 -29.64 -13.12 -1.73
C ARG A 20 -29.64 -11.81 -0.93
N ALA A 21 -28.72 -10.91 -1.26
CA ALA A 21 -28.72 -9.57 -0.67
C ALA A 21 -29.87 -8.73 -1.27
N TYR A 22 -30.37 -7.79 -0.48
CA TYR A 22 -31.47 -6.91 -0.91
C TYR A 22 -31.00 -5.89 -1.95
N ASP A 23 -29.75 -5.45 -1.85
CA ASP A 23 -29.12 -4.50 -2.75
C ASP A 23 -28.65 -5.15 -4.06
N LYS A 24 -28.83 -4.43 -5.17
CA LYS A 24 -28.11 -4.70 -6.41
C LYS A 24 -26.79 -3.92 -6.36
N GLY A 25 -25.73 -4.49 -6.92
CA GLY A 25 -24.50 -3.73 -7.13
C GLY A 25 -24.74 -2.54 -8.07
N ALA A 26 -23.87 -1.54 -8.03
CA ALA A 26 -23.90 -0.41 -8.98
C ALA A 26 -23.81 -0.85 -10.46
N ASN A 27 -23.27 -2.04 -10.69
CA ASN A 27 -23.19 -2.74 -11.98
C ASN A 27 -24.48 -3.49 -12.37
N GLY A 28 -25.54 -3.44 -11.55
CA GLY A 28 -26.81 -4.13 -11.78
C GLY A 28 -26.82 -5.62 -11.43
N ASN A 29 -25.70 -6.19 -10.98
CA ASN A 29 -25.59 -7.60 -10.64
C ASN A 29 -26.30 -7.94 -9.32
N ALA A 30 -26.79 -9.18 -9.24
CA ALA A 30 -27.30 -9.73 -7.99
C ALA A 30 -26.14 -9.97 -7.00
N ARG A 31 -26.32 -9.51 -5.75
CA ARG A 31 -25.38 -9.75 -4.67
C ARG A 31 -25.92 -10.81 -3.71
N TRP A 32 -25.00 -11.45 -3.00
CA TRP A 32 -25.26 -12.62 -2.20
C TRP A 32 -24.59 -12.49 -0.84
N ASN A 33 -25.34 -12.77 0.22
CA ASN A 33 -24.84 -12.90 1.56
C ASN A 33 -24.15 -14.26 1.69
N CYS A 34 -22.86 -14.22 2.01
CA CYS A 34 -22.04 -15.40 2.14
C CYS A 34 -21.44 -15.50 3.54
N VAL A 35 -21.36 -16.71 4.06
CA VAL A 35 -20.57 -17.07 5.25
C VAL A 35 -19.28 -17.68 4.77
N CYS A 36 -18.16 -17.13 5.23
CA CYS A 36 -16.86 -17.73 4.96
C CYS A 36 -16.54 -18.82 5.98
N ASP A 37 -15.76 -19.84 5.60
CA ASP A 37 -15.17 -20.83 6.51
C ASP A 37 -14.37 -20.16 7.66
N CYS A 38 -13.93 -18.91 7.49
CA CYS A 38 -13.28 -18.07 8.52
C CYS A 38 -14.27 -17.54 9.60
N GLY A 39 -15.57 -17.81 9.47
CA GLY A 39 -16.64 -17.27 10.30
C GLY A 39 -17.14 -15.86 9.91
N LYS A 40 -16.42 -15.14 9.05
CA LYS A 40 -16.83 -13.78 8.62
C LYS A 40 -17.92 -13.85 7.54
N HIS A 41 -18.94 -13.01 7.71
CA HIS A 41 -19.98 -12.76 6.73
C HIS A 41 -19.54 -11.68 5.74
N ILE A 42 -19.81 -11.87 4.45
CA ILE A 42 -19.54 -10.89 3.40
C ILE A 42 -20.70 -10.84 2.40
N VAL A 43 -20.83 -9.70 1.72
CA VAL A 43 -21.72 -9.56 0.55
C VAL A 43 -20.87 -9.60 -0.70
N ALA A 44 -21.05 -10.64 -1.53
CA ALA A 44 -20.29 -10.85 -2.75
C ALA A 44 -21.16 -10.67 -4.00
N ASP A 45 -20.54 -10.17 -5.06
CA ASP A 45 -21.18 -10.07 -6.37
C ASP A 45 -21.33 -11.47 -7.00
N GLY A 46 -22.50 -11.77 -7.54
CA GLY A 46 -22.79 -13.08 -8.11
C GLY A 46 -21.99 -13.42 -9.37
N TYR A 47 -21.54 -12.42 -10.13
CA TYR A 47 -20.56 -12.61 -11.19
C TYR A 47 -19.21 -13.02 -10.60
N SER A 48 -18.74 -12.32 -9.57
CA SER A 48 -17.44 -12.60 -8.93
C SER A 48 -17.37 -13.97 -8.26
N LEU A 49 -18.48 -14.46 -7.69
CA LEU A 49 -18.56 -15.81 -7.14
C LEU A 49 -18.42 -16.87 -8.24
N ARG A 50 -19.20 -16.76 -9.32
CA ARG A 50 -19.22 -17.75 -10.41
C ARG A 50 -17.91 -17.83 -11.19
N HIS A 51 -17.22 -16.71 -11.35
CA HIS A 51 -15.93 -16.66 -12.06
C HIS A 51 -14.73 -16.88 -11.14
N GLY A 52 -14.95 -17.19 -9.85
CA GLY A 52 -13.87 -17.47 -8.92
C GLY A 52 -13.00 -16.25 -8.58
N ILE A 53 -13.48 -15.03 -8.83
CA ILE A 53 -12.80 -13.78 -8.45
C ILE A 53 -12.86 -13.61 -6.92
N THR A 54 -14.02 -13.89 -6.33
CA THR A 54 -14.22 -13.83 -4.87
C THR A 54 -14.34 -15.23 -4.29
N ARG A 55 -13.28 -15.70 -3.63
CA ARG A 55 -13.18 -17.08 -3.08
C ARG A 55 -13.15 -17.15 -1.55
N SER A 56 -13.07 -16.01 -0.86
CA SER A 56 -13.00 -15.94 0.60
C SER A 56 -13.36 -14.55 1.12
N CYS A 57 -13.50 -14.43 2.45
CA CYS A 57 -13.60 -13.16 3.20
C CYS A 57 -12.31 -12.29 3.13
N GLY A 58 -11.34 -12.64 2.27
CA GLY A 58 -9.98 -12.13 2.28
C GLY A 58 -9.05 -12.84 3.28
N CYS A 59 -9.52 -13.88 3.98
CA CYS A 59 -8.66 -14.72 4.84
C CYS A 59 -7.63 -15.49 4.02
N LEU A 60 -8.04 -16.06 2.88
CA LEU A 60 -7.15 -16.85 2.03
C LEU A 60 -5.91 -16.04 1.62
N ARG A 61 -6.10 -14.78 1.19
CA ARG A 61 -5.00 -13.88 0.83
C ARG A 61 -4.08 -13.58 2.02
N ARG A 62 -4.66 -13.39 3.21
CA ARG A 62 -3.89 -13.11 4.45
C ARG A 62 -3.04 -14.31 4.86
N GLU A 63 -3.61 -15.50 4.80
CA GLU A 63 -2.89 -16.75 5.10
C GLU A 63 -1.74 -16.97 4.12
N MET A 64 -2.00 -16.87 2.81
CA MET A 64 -0.95 -17.02 1.80
C MET A 64 0.16 -15.97 1.95
N SER A 65 -0.20 -14.72 2.21
CA SER A 65 0.78 -13.64 2.45
C SER A 65 1.61 -13.89 3.70
N SER A 66 1.00 -14.39 4.78
CA SER A 66 1.71 -14.71 6.02
C SER A 66 2.67 -15.89 5.81
N GLN A 67 2.23 -16.93 5.11
CA GLN A 67 3.07 -18.08 4.78
C GLN A 67 4.25 -17.66 3.89
N ALA A 68 4.00 -16.89 2.84
CA ALA A 68 5.05 -16.38 1.96
C ALA A 68 6.06 -15.51 2.72
N ALA A 69 5.61 -14.69 3.67
CA ALA A 69 6.50 -13.88 4.50
C ALA A 69 7.38 -14.75 5.42
N LYS A 70 6.83 -15.81 6.00
CA LYS A 70 7.58 -16.75 6.87
C LYS A 70 8.66 -17.54 6.11
N CYS A 71 8.37 -17.92 4.86
CA CYS A 71 9.32 -18.67 4.03
C CYS A 71 10.33 -17.78 3.29
N ASN A 72 10.21 -16.46 3.36
CA ASN A 72 11.15 -15.54 2.73
C ASN A 72 12.28 -15.20 3.70
N GLU A 73 13.44 -15.85 3.52
CA GLU A 73 14.64 -15.66 4.35
C GLU A 73 15.06 -14.20 4.45
N ALA A 74 15.01 -13.45 3.35
CA ALA A 74 15.35 -12.03 3.34
C ALA A 74 14.37 -11.19 4.16
N PHE A 75 13.08 -11.54 4.17
CA PHE A 75 12.08 -10.86 5.00
C PHE A 75 12.30 -11.17 6.48
N VAL A 76 12.55 -12.44 6.82
CA VAL A 76 12.81 -12.87 8.21
C VAL A 76 14.10 -12.21 8.74
N ALA A 77 15.17 -12.18 7.95
CA ALA A 77 16.43 -11.55 8.33
C ALA A 77 16.33 -10.02 8.53
N ASN A 78 15.37 -9.36 7.88
CA ASN A 78 15.15 -7.92 7.99
C ASN A 78 13.99 -7.56 8.94
N GLN A 79 13.39 -8.54 9.60
CA GLN A 79 12.25 -8.29 10.47
C GLN A 79 12.69 -7.52 11.72
N GLY A 80 12.11 -6.33 11.92
CA GLY A 80 12.42 -5.48 13.08
C GLY A 80 13.66 -4.60 12.92
N ASN A 81 14.31 -4.61 11.75
CA ASN A 81 15.42 -3.68 11.49
C ASN A 81 14.94 -2.22 11.61
N PRO A 82 15.68 -1.36 12.34
CA PRO A 82 15.34 0.05 12.47
C PRO A 82 15.25 0.76 11.12
N MET A 83 14.25 1.63 10.96
CA MET A 83 14.11 2.49 9.77
C MET A 83 15.03 3.71 9.81
N TYR A 84 15.78 3.88 10.90
CA TYR A 84 16.67 5.01 11.15
C TYR A 84 18.05 4.51 11.56
N ASN A 85 19.08 5.27 11.22
CA ASN A 85 20.44 5.05 11.72
C ASN A 85 20.53 5.46 13.21
N GLU A 86 21.69 5.22 13.82
CA GLU A 86 22.01 5.66 15.19
C GLU A 86 21.82 7.18 15.38
N ASP A 87 22.09 7.97 14.33
CA ASP A 87 21.87 9.42 14.28
C ASP A 87 20.40 9.84 14.11
N GLY A 88 19.45 8.89 14.05
CA GLY A 88 18.02 9.17 13.85
C GLY A 88 17.64 9.68 12.45
N ILE A 89 18.55 9.55 11.48
CA ILE A 89 18.27 9.82 10.06
C ILE A 89 17.60 8.58 9.46
N ALA A 90 16.51 8.78 8.72
CA ALA A 90 15.84 7.68 8.04
C ALA A 90 16.74 7.14 6.92
N TYR A 91 16.85 5.81 6.77
CA TYR A 91 17.57 5.18 5.64
C TYR A 91 17.05 5.69 4.28
N SER A 92 15.76 6.04 4.19
CA SER A 92 15.14 6.63 2.99
C SER A 92 15.67 8.02 2.60
N SER A 93 16.27 8.75 3.54
CA SER A 93 16.92 10.05 3.31
C SER A 93 18.40 9.91 2.96
N LEU A 94 18.97 8.71 3.10
CA LEU A 94 20.36 8.38 2.81
C LEU A 94 20.51 7.63 1.47
N TYR A 95 19.63 6.66 1.21
CA TYR A 95 19.74 5.76 0.06
C TYR A 95 18.68 6.05 -1.00
N LYS A 96 19.12 6.18 -2.25
CA LYS A 96 18.24 6.43 -3.40
C LYS A 96 17.38 5.22 -3.74
N GLY A 97 16.06 5.35 -3.57
CA GLY A 97 15.11 4.32 -3.98
C GLY A 97 14.97 4.21 -5.51
N LYS A 98 14.67 3.00 -6.01
CA LYS A 98 14.43 2.72 -7.44
C LYS A 98 13.27 3.52 -8.05
N ARG A 99 12.32 3.98 -7.23
CA ARG A 99 11.17 4.78 -7.66
C ARG A 99 11.47 6.28 -7.80
N ASN A 100 12.68 6.72 -7.48
CA ASN A 100 13.05 8.12 -7.55
C ASN A 100 13.24 8.55 -9.02
N ARG A 101 12.32 9.37 -9.53
CA ARG A 101 12.31 9.87 -10.92
C ARG A 101 13.17 11.13 -11.12
N THR A 102 13.28 11.98 -10.11
CA THR A 102 14.00 13.27 -10.16
C THR A 102 15.52 13.10 -10.03
N GLY A 103 15.94 11.92 -9.56
CA GLY A 103 17.34 11.59 -9.37
C GLY A 103 17.92 12.02 -8.03
N VAL A 104 17.26 12.94 -7.32
CA VAL A 104 17.70 13.54 -6.05
C VAL A 104 16.81 13.08 -4.90
N ILE A 105 17.43 12.66 -3.79
CA ILE A 105 16.70 12.13 -2.62
C ILE A 105 15.95 13.27 -1.92
N GLY A 106 14.66 13.08 -1.66
CA GLY A 106 13.84 14.07 -0.97
C GLY A 106 13.36 15.24 -1.85
N VAL A 107 13.70 15.26 -3.14
CA VAL A 107 13.17 16.25 -4.10
C VAL A 107 12.17 15.56 -5.03
N SER A 108 10.94 16.04 -5.06
CA SER A 108 9.90 15.51 -5.96
C SER A 108 9.09 16.64 -6.59
N PHE A 109 8.54 16.39 -7.78
CA PHE A 109 7.65 17.33 -8.45
C PHE A 109 6.20 17.03 -8.07
N ASP A 110 5.45 18.04 -7.63
CA ASP A 110 4.02 17.96 -7.37
C ASP A 110 3.24 18.46 -8.59
N ASN A 111 2.52 17.54 -9.24
CA ASN A 111 1.72 17.85 -10.42
C ASN A 111 0.51 18.75 -10.12
N ASN A 112 0.00 18.78 -8.89
CA ASN A 112 -1.15 19.62 -8.56
C ASN A 112 -0.73 21.07 -8.36
N ALA A 113 0.36 21.28 -7.60
CA ALA A 113 0.90 22.61 -7.33
C ALA A 113 1.81 23.14 -8.45
N GLN A 114 2.21 22.30 -9.40
CA GLN A 114 3.20 22.59 -10.45
C GLN A 114 4.51 23.14 -9.86
N ARG A 115 4.95 22.58 -8.73
CA ARG A 115 6.12 23.01 -7.96
C ARG A 115 6.97 21.81 -7.53
N PHE A 116 8.26 22.01 -7.41
CA PHE A 116 9.18 21.07 -6.78
C PHE A 116 9.08 21.18 -5.26
N VAL A 117 9.15 20.04 -4.58
CA VAL A 117 9.12 19.98 -3.11
C VAL A 117 10.38 19.32 -2.62
N ALA A 118 11.13 20.03 -1.78
CA ALA A 118 12.31 19.53 -1.09
C ALA A 118 11.95 19.15 0.36
N ARG A 119 12.23 17.90 0.74
CA ARG A 119 11.92 17.34 2.06
C ARG A 119 13.13 16.65 2.68
N LEU A 120 13.33 16.88 3.98
CA LEU A 120 14.27 16.14 4.81
C LEU A 120 13.63 15.86 6.17
N MET A 121 13.71 14.61 6.62
CA MET A 121 13.25 14.18 7.94
C MET A 121 14.45 13.80 8.81
N PHE A 122 14.47 14.32 10.04
CA PHE A 122 15.51 14.08 11.03
C PHE A 122 14.86 13.84 12.39
N HIS A 123 15.25 12.77 13.10
CA HIS A 123 14.62 12.32 14.36
C HIS A 123 13.08 12.34 14.34
N GLY A 124 12.48 11.86 13.24
CA GLY A 124 11.04 11.77 13.10
C GLY A 124 10.31 13.10 12.85
N ARG A 125 11.02 14.21 12.60
CA ARG A 125 10.44 15.53 12.28
C ARG A 125 10.93 16.04 10.94
N TYR A 126 10.09 16.78 10.22
CA TYR A 126 10.51 17.48 9.00
C TYR A 126 11.34 18.70 9.38
N VAL A 127 12.62 18.67 9.00
CA VAL A 127 13.53 19.82 9.14
C VAL A 127 13.56 20.67 7.87
N LEU A 128 13.18 20.07 6.73
CA LEU A 128 12.97 20.76 5.46
C LEU A 128 11.64 20.30 4.87
N ASN A 129 10.77 21.24 4.52
CA ASN A 129 9.54 21.01 3.76
C ASN A 129 9.17 22.27 2.98
N HIS A 130 9.93 22.56 1.91
CA HIS A 130 9.75 23.77 1.10
C HIS A 130 9.33 23.43 -0.33
N MET A 131 8.50 24.29 -0.91
CA MET A 131 8.05 24.20 -2.29
C MET A 131 8.68 25.33 -3.10
N THR A 132 9.30 25.00 -4.23
CA THR A 132 9.95 25.93 -5.15
C THR A 132 9.42 25.73 -6.56
N PRO A 133 9.36 26.79 -7.39
CA PRO A 133 9.02 26.64 -8.80
C PRO A 133 10.15 25.96 -9.57
N ASP A 134 11.39 26.16 -9.15
CA ASP A 134 12.59 25.67 -9.85
C ASP A 134 13.15 24.39 -9.22
N PHE A 135 13.69 23.52 -10.08
CA PHE A 135 14.31 22.26 -9.67
C PHE A 135 15.66 22.49 -9.00
N GLU A 136 16.49 23.38 -9.54
CA GLU A 136 17.84 23.61 -9.02
C GLU A 136 17.79 24.21 -7.61
N GLU A 137 16.81 25.08 -7.38
CA GLU A 137 16.55 25.66 -6.08
C GLU A 137 16.17 24.59 -5.03
N ALA A 138 15.29 23.65 -5.39
CA ALA A 138 14.92 22.54 -4.53
C ALA A 138 16.13 21.65 -4.15
N VAL A 139 17.02 21.41 -5.12
CA VAL A 139 18.25 20.63 -4.90
C VAL A 139 19.20 21.36 -3.96
N ARG A 140 19.36 22.67 -4.11
CA ARG A 140 20.19 23.49 -3.22
C ARG A 140 19.69 23.46 -1.78
N LEU A 141 18.39 23.68 -1.57
CA LEU A 141 17.77 23.61 -0.24
C LEU A 141 17.95 22.23 0.40
N ARG A 142 17.87 21.16 -0.41
CA ARG A 142 18.11 19.80 0.05
C ARG A 142 19.55 19.61 0.53
N LYS A 143 20.54 20.06 -0.23
CA LYS A 143 21.98 19.96 0.11
C LYS A 143 22.33 20.76 1.36
N GLU A 144 21.83 21.98 1.47
CA GLU A 144 22.03 22.82 2.66
C GLU A 144 21.46 22.14 3.93
N ALA A 145 20.29 21.50 3.80
CA ALA A 145 19.72 20.72 4.89
C ALA A 145 20.54 19.45 5.20
N GLU A 146 21.20 18.82 4.23
CA GLU A 146 22.12 17.71 4.50
C GLU A 146 23.33 18.20 5.28
N GLU A 147 23.99 19.27 4.85
CA GLU A 147 25.18 19.82 5.52
C GLU A 147 24.89 20.25 6.96
N ARG A 148 23.69 20.80 7.21
CA ARG A 148 23.31 21.29 8.54
C ARG A 148 22.95 20.18 9.54
N TYR A 149 22.34 19.09 9.07
CA TYR A 149 21.79 18.05 9.94
C TYR A 149 22.55 16.72 9.88
N PHE A 150 23.30 16.44 8.82
CA PHE A 150 24.16 15.26 8.73
C PHE A 150 25.53 15.60 9.35
N LYS A 151 25.77 15.15 10.59
CA LYS A 151 27.03 15.40 11.31
C LYS A 151 28.26 14.78 10.63
N HIS A 152 28.06 13.75 9.80
CA HIS A 152 29.09 13.16 8.95
C HIS A 152 28.55 13.08 7.53
N PRO A 153 29.29 13.58 6.51
CA PRO A 153 28.88 13.43 5.13
C PRO A 153 28.77 11.94 4.82
N VAL A 154 27.61 11.55 4.26
CA VAL A 154 27.35 10.20 3.76
C VAL A 154 28.38 9.94 2.65
N LYS A 155 29.35 9.05 2.90
CA LYS A 155 30.26 8.54 1.87
C LYS A 155 29.51 7.69 0.85
#